data_AF-A0A4Y2UR12-F1
#
_entry.id   AF-A0A4Y2UR12-F1
#
_cell.length_a   1.000
_cell.length_b   1.000
_cell.length_c   1.000
_cell.angle_alpha   90.00
_cell.angle_beta   90.00
_cell.angle_gamma   90.00
#
_symmetry.space_group_name_H-M   'P 1'
#
loop_
_entity.id
_entity.type
_entity.pdbx_description
1 polymer ?
#
loop_
_entity_poly.entity_id
_entity_poly.type
_entity_poly.pdbx_seq_one_letter_code
_entity_poly.pdbx_strand_id
1 'polypeptide(L)'
;MEDKTGSVFCVMEEDTTKYEWMVQLRPFNTVFQTELLAIREACLWASKTNQQVKIWSDSESSLHSIALIDTKSPIAQQTQEILLKSTNIKLGWIRAHVGYSGNEAADVLAKKATQEGIPTCIPAP
;
A
#
# COMPACT_ATOMS: atom_id res chain seq x y z
N MET A 1 12.09 11.64 19.35
CA MET A 1 11.01 11.40 18.38
C MET A 1 11.22 9.98 17.90
N GLU A 2 10.32 9.05 18.20
CA GLU A 2 10.36 7.75 17.56
C GLU A 2 9.93 7.96 16.10
N ASP A 3 10.78 7.59 15.15
CA ASP A 3 10.47 7.59 13.72
C ASP A 3 9.40 6.52 13.48
N LYS A 4 8.13 6.88 13.70
CA LYS A 4 6.99 6.01 13.46
C LYS A 4 6.66 6.03 11.98
N THR A 5 6.55 4.85 11.38
CA THR A 5 6.24 4.72 9.96
C THR A 5 4.75 4.44 9.76
N GLY A 6 4.12 5.18 8.86
CA GLY A 6 2.74 4.98 8.46
C GLY A 6 2.65 4.05 7.25
N SER A 7 1.62 3.21 7.18
CA SER A 7 1.26 2.45 5.98
C SER A 7 -0.17 2.81 5.61
N VAL A 8 -0.40 3.18 4.36
CA VAL A 8 -1.68 3.75 3.93
C VAL A 8 -2.07 3.33 2.53
N PHE A 9 -3.37 3.31 2.24
CA PHE A 9 -3.85 3.42 0.87
C PHE A 9 -5.12 4.27 0.85
N CYS A 10 -5.37 4.90 -0.28
CA CYS A 10 -6.60 5.64 -0.53
C CYS A 10 -7.22 5.21 -1.86
N VAL A 11 -8.55 5.30 -1.93
CA VAL A 11 -9.32 5.06 -3.14
C VAL A 11 -9.84 6.40 -3.63
N MET A 12 -9.47 6.75 -4.85
CA MET A 12 -9.83 8.00 -5.50
C MET A 12 -10.79 7.72 -6.66
N GLU A 13 -11.85 8.51 -6.75
CA GLU A 13 -12.78 8.52 -7.89
C GLU A 13 -13.06 9.98 -8.25
N GLU A 14 -12.79 10.38 -9.50
CA GLU A 14 -12.95 11.76 -9.97
C GLU A 14 -12.28 12.80 -9.03
N ASP A 15 -11.00 12.58 -8.71
CA ASP A 15 -10.19 13.40 -7.79
C ASP A 15 -10.75 13.53 -6.35
N THR A 16 -11.76 12.74 -6.00
CA THR A 16 -12.36 12.71 -4.67
C THR A 16 -11.96 11.44 -3.94
N THR A 17 -11.43 11.58 -2.72
CA THR A 17 -11.19 10.43 -1.84
C THR A 17 -12.50 9.80 -1.39
N LYS A 18 -12.71 8.52 -1.73
CA LYS A 18 -13.89 7.74 -1.34
C LYS A 18 -13.63 6.86 -0.12
N TYR A 19 -12.41 6.37 0.00
CA TYR A 19 -12.02 5.48 1.08
C TYR A 19 -10.56 5.70 1.44
N GLU A 20 -10.26 5.63 2.72
CA GLU A 20 -8.91 5.72 3.27
C GLU A 20 -8.69 4.58 4.24
N TRP A 21 -7.49 4.04 4.21
CA TRP A 21 -6.99 3.12 5.22
C TRP A 21 -5.62 3.60 5.65
N MET A 22 -5.41 3.67 6.96
CA MET A 22 -4.15 4.10 7.54
C MET A 22 -3.83 3.34 8.83
N VAL A 23 -2.61 2.86 8.92
CA VAL A 23 -2.08 2.21 10.13
C VAL A 23 -0.74 2.79 10.52
N GLN A 24 -0.49 2.79 11.83
CA GLN A 24 0.79 3.18 12.42
C GLN A 24 1.58 1.91 12.71
N LEU A 25 2.75 1.77 12.08
CA LEU A 25 3.66 0.66 12.31
C LEU A 25 4.69 0.99 13.39
N ARG A 26 5.41 -0.04 13.83
CA ARG A 26 6.45 0.11 14.85
C ARG A 26 7.67 0.81 14.25
N PRO A 27 8.47 1.56 15.04
CA PRO A 27 9.65 2.27 14.53
C PRO A 27 10.72 1.38 13.88
N PHE A 28 10.73 0.07 14.17
CA PHE A 28 11.66 -0.87 13.54
C PHE A 28 11.22 -1.33 12.15
N ASN A 29 10.01 -0.97 11.69
CA ASN A 29 9.52 -1.35 10.38
C ASN A 29 10.09 -0.44 9.28
N THR A 30 10.52 -1.04 8.18
CA THR A 30 11.13 -0.32 7.06
C THR A 30 10.09 0.28 6.14
N VAL A 31 10.47 1.32 5.38
CA VAL A 31 9.65 1.89 4.29
C VAL A 31 9.23 0.78 3.30
N PHE A 32 10.12 -0.16 2.98
CA PHE A 32 9.75 -1.29 2.13
C PHE A 32 8.58 -2.11 2.70
N GLN A 33 8.61 -2.44 4.01
CA GLN A 33 7.50 -3.15 4.65
C GLN A 33 6.21 -2.34 4.68
N THR A 34 6.29 -1.01 4.86
CA THR A 34 5.11 -0.14 4.91
C THR A 34 4.44 -0.04 3.55
N GLU A 35 5.22 0.21 2.50
CA GLU A 35 4.74 0.26 1.12
C GLU A 35 4.16 -1.08 0.67
N LEU A 36 4.81 -2.19 1.02
CA LEU A 36 4.33 -3.51 0.67
C LEU A 36 3.02 -3.88 1.40
N LEU A 37 2.87 -3.45 2.66
CA LEU A 37 1.64 -3.63 3.42
C LEU A 37 0.50 -2.79 2.85
N ALA A 38 0.77 -1.54 2.46
CA ALA A 38 -0.18 -0.67 1.78
C ALA A 38 -0.74 -1.32 0.52
N ILE A 39 0.13 -1.86 -0.35
CA ILE A 39 -0.29 -2.55 -1.57
C ILE A 39 -1.11 -3.80 -1.24
N ARG A 40 -0.70 -4.60 -0.25
CA ARG A 40 -1.44 -5.79 0.18
C ARG A 40 -2.87 -5.45 0.59
N GLU A 41 -3.04 -4.44 1.43
CA GLU A 41 -4.34 -4.02 1.96
C GLU A 41 -5.21 -3.38 0.87
N ALA A 42 -4.61 -2.62 -0.06
CA ALA A 42 -5.30 -2.13 -1.24
C ALA A 42 -5.79 -3.30 -2.13
N CYS A 43 -4.97 -4.34 -2.33
CA CYS A 43 -5.38 -5.55 -3.07
C CYS A 43 -6.52 -6.28 -2.36
N LEU A 44 -6.46 -6.44 -1.03
CA LEU A 44 -7.50 -7.09 -0.24
C LEU A 44 -8.82 -6.31 -0.25
N TRP A 45 -8.76 -4.98 -0.29
CA TRP A 45 -9.93 -4.14 -0.48
C TRP A 45 -10.50 -4.32 -1.89
N ALA A 46 -9.64 -4.22 -2.91
CA ALA A 46 -10.02 -4.31 -4.31
C ALA A 46 -10.60 -5.69 -4.68
N SER A 47 -10.10 -6.77 -4.06
CA SER A 47 -10.59 -8.15 -4.30
C SER A 47 -12.03 -8.38 -3.85
N LYS A 48 -12.54 -7.51 -2.97
CA LYS A 48 -13.93 -7.56 -2.48
C LYS A 48 -14.88 -6.73 -3.35
N THR A 49 -14.36 -6.01 -4.33
CA THR A 49 -15.14 -5.20 -5.25
C THR A 49 -15.41 -5.98 -6.54
N ASN A 50 -16.50 -5.67 -7.22
CA ASN A 50 -16.79 -6.19 -8.57
C ASN A 50 -16.25 -5.28 -9.69
N GLN A 51 -15.54 -4.22 -9.33
CA GLN A 51 -15.03 -3.23 -10.28
C GLN A 51 -13.60 -3.58 -10.71
N GLN A 52 -13.22 -3.16 -11.91
CA GLN A 52 -11.83 -3.19 -12.34
C GLN A 52 -11.07 -2.08 -11.60
N VAL A 53 -10.12 -2.47 -10.76
CA VAL A 53 -9.34 -1.56 -9.92
C VAL A 53 -7.89 -1.57 -10.36
N LYS A 54 -7.33 -0.39 -10.56
CA LYS A 54 -5.90 -0.20 -10.75
C LYS A 54 -5.29 0.41 -9.50
N ILE A 55 -4.36 -0.31 -8.89
CA ILE A 55 -3.60 0.15 -7.72
C ILE A 55 -2.30 0.75 -8.23
N TRP A 56 -2.05 2.00 -7.84
CA TRP A 56 -0.83 2.72 -8.16
C TRP A 56 0.05 2.81 -6.93
N SER A 57 1.34 2.51 -7.07
CA SER A 57 2.35 2.69 -6.03
C SER A 57 3.60 3.30 -6.63
N ASP A 58 4.27 4.16 -5.89
CA ASP A 58 5.56 4.75 -6.24
C ASP A 58 6.76 3.93 -5.74
N SER A 59 6.52 2.94 -4.88
CA SER A 59 7.53 1.98 -4.43
C SER A 59 7.81 0.92 -5.49
N GLU A 60 8.78 1.22 -6.36
CA GLU A 60 9.31 0.27 -7.35
C GLU A 60 9.81 -1.03 -6.67
N SER A 61 10.46 -0.90 -5.51
CA SER A 61 10.96 -2.04 -4.73
C SER A 61 9.85 -3.00 -4.29
N SER A 62 8.71 -2.48 -3.82
CA SER A 62 7.57 -3.29 -3.39
C SER A 62 6.90 -3.97 -4.56
N LEU A 63 6.69 -3.24 -5.67
CA LEU A 63 6.14 -3.82 -6.90
C LEU A 63 7.05 -4.91 -7.48
N HIS A 64 8.38 -4.67 -7.47
CA HIS A 64 9.36 -5.66 -7.91
C HIS A 64 9.29 -6.91 -7.03
N SER A 65 9.25 -6.76 -5.70
CA SER A 65 9.12 -7.87 -4.76
C SER A 65 7.85 -8.71 -4.98
N ILE A 66 6.72 -8.07 -5.30
CA ILE A 66 5.47 -8.77 -5.64
C ILE A 66 5.58 -9.49 -6.98
N ALA A 67 6.35 -8.99 -7.93
CA ALA A 67 6.55 -9.64 -9.23
C ALA A 67 7.51 -10.85 -9.17
N LEU A 68 8.37 -10.93 -8.14
CA LEU A 68 9.34 -12.02 -7.99
C LEU A 68 8.69 -13.31 -7.50
N ILE A 69 8.86 -14.40 -8.26
CA ILE A 69 8.35 -15.74 -7.91
C ILE A 69 8.95 -16.26 -6.59
N ASP A 70 10.23 -15.98 -6.33
CA ASP A 70 10.96 -16.45 -5.14
C ASP A 70 11.07 -15.35 -4.05
N THR A 71 10.04 -14.50 -3.93
CA THR A 71 10.04 -13.49 -2.88
C THR A 71 9.97 -14.14 -1.50
N LYS A 72 10.88 -13.74 -0.60
CA LYS A 72 10.93 -14.22 0.79
C LYS A 72 10.04 -13.41 1.73
N SER A 73 9.47 -12.31 1.25
CA SER A 73 8.60 -11.45 2.06
C SER A 73 7.23 -12.11 2.21
N PRO A 74 6.79 -12.45 3.43
CA PRO A 74 5.46 -13.03 3.64
C PRO A 74 4.33 -12.10 3.16
N ILE A 75 4.53 -10.78 3.27
CA ILE A 75 3.55 -9.79 2.80
C ILE A 75 3.46 -9.83 1.27
N ALA A 76 4.58 -9.96 0.56
CA ALA A 76 4.58 -10.07 -0.91
C ALA A 76 3.89 -11.36 -1.36
N GLN A 77 4.18 -12.50 -0.70
CA GLN A 77 3.53 -13.78 -0.99
C GLN A 77 2.01 -13.69 -0.79
N GLN A 78 1.55 -13.08 0.30
CA GLN A 78 0.12 -12.85 0.53
C GLN A 78 -0.49 -11.95 -0.54
N THR A 79 0.19 -10.89 -0.97
CA THR A 79 -0.26 -10.04 -2.07
C THR A 79 -0.37 -10.83 -3.38
N GLN A 80 0.62 -11.66 -3.70
CA GLN A 80 0.59 -12.53 -4.88
C GLN A 80 -0.62 -13.47 -4.85
N GLU A 81 -0.92 -14.09 -3.72
CA GLU A 81 -2.09 -14.97 -3.59
C GLU A 81 -3.42 -14.23 -3.83
N ILE A 82 -3.54 -12.99 -3.35
CA ILE A 82 -4.72 -12.15 -3.60
C ILE A 82 -4.83 -11.86 -5.10
N LEU A 83 -3.73 -11.42 -5.73
CA LEU A 83 -3.70 -11.12 -7.17
C LEU A 83 -4.03 -12.35 -8.03
N LEU A 84 -3.56 -13.54 -7.67
CA LEU A 84 -3.86 -14.78 -8.38
C LEU A 84 -5.35 -15.15 -8.31
N LYS A 85 -6.02 -14.81 -7.21
CA LYS A 85 -7.46 -15.10 -7.00
C LYS A 85 -8.36 -14.00 -7.55
N SER A 86 -7.82 -12.83 -7.90
CA SER A 86 -8.58 -11.64 -8.27
C SER A 86 -8.22 -11.13 -9.66
N THR A 87 -9.08 -11.40 -10.64
CA THR A 87 -8.89 -10.97 -12.04
C THR A 87 -9.21 -9.50 -12.29
N ASN A 88 -9.74 -8.79 -11.29
CA ASN A 88 -10.17 -7.40 -11.38
C ASN A 88 -9.10 -6.39 -10.92
N ILE A 89 -7.91 -6.85 -10.52
CA ILE A 89 -6.87 -6.01 -9.96
C ILE A 89 -5.70 -5.88 -10.93
N LYS A 90 -5.24 -4.65 -11.16
CA LYS A 90 -3.99 -4.36 -11.88
C LYS A 90 -3.07 -3.52 -11.01
N LEU A 91 -1.80 -3.89 -10.94
CA LEU A 91 -0.78 -3.05 -10.33
C LEU A 91 -0.15 -2.12 -11.39
N GLY A 92 0.17 -0.90 -10.99
CA GLY A 92 0.91 0.05 -11.80
C GLY A 92 1.93 0.80 -10.96
N TRP A 93 3.09 1.07 -11.56
CA TRP A 93 4.05 2.00 -10.98
C TRP A 93 3.71 3.43 -11.40
N ILE A 94 3.76 4.35 -10.45
CA ILE A 94 3.65 5.79 -10.69
C ILE A 94 4.87 6.48 -10.11
N ARG A 95 5.30 7.57 -10.72
CA ARG A 95 6.41 8.34 -10.17
C ARG A 95 5.92 9.20 -9.01
N ALA A 96 6.68 9.21 -7.92
CA ALA A 96 6.44 10.09 -6.79
C ALA A 96 6.58 11.58 -7.19
N HIS A 97 5.78 12.44 -6.55
CA HIS A 97 5.91 13.91 -6.57
C HIS A 97 5.88 14.57 -7.95
N VAL A 98 5.01 14.09 -8.86
CA VAL A 98 4.83 14.67 -10.21
C VAL A 98 3.46 15.33 -10.40
N GLY A 99 2.75 15.69 -9.33
CA GLY A 99 1.47 16.39 -9.42
C GLY A 99 0.24 15.49 -9.57
N TYR A 100 0.35 14.19 -9.30
CA TYR A 100 -0.79 13.28 -9.37
C TYR A 100 -1.61 13.35 -8.07
N SER A 101 -2.85 13.82 -8.17
CA SER A 101 -3.78 14.04 -7.03
C SER A 101 -3.85 12.84 -6.08
N GLY A 102 -4.00 11.63 -6.60
CA GLY A 102 -4.05 10.41 -5.80
C GLY A 102 -2.74 10.08 -5.06
N ASN A 103 -1.58 10.36 -5.67
CA ASN A 103 -0.29 10.14 -5.02
C ASN A 103 -0.05 11.16 -3.91
N GLU A 104 -0.38 12.42 -4.15
CA GLU A 104 -0.26 13.48 -3.15
C GLU A 104 -1.21 13.25 -1.97
N ALA A 105 -2.43 12.77 -2.23
CA ALA A 105 -3.36 12.36 -1.19
C ALA A 105 -2.78 11.22 -0.32
N ALA A 106 -2.17 10.21 -0.95
CA ALA A 106 -1.51 9.12 -0.24
C ALA A 106 -0.31 9.63 0.60
N ASP A 107 0.51 10.54 0.08
CA ASP A 107 1.64 11.14 0.80
C ASP A 107 1.19 11.91 2.06
N VAL A 108 0.10 12.67 1.94
CA VAL A 108 -0.51 13.39 3.09
C VAL A 108 -1.05 12.39 4.10
N LEU A 109 -1.74 11.35 3.63
CA LEU A 109 -2.31 10.30 4.49
C LEU A 109 -1.20 9.53 5.22
N ALA A 110 -0.07 9.23 4.57
CA ALA A 110 1.07 8.55 5.16
C ALA A 110 1.66 9.33 6.34
N LYS A 111 1.80 10.65 6.21
CA LYS A 111 2.22 11.52 7.31
C LYS A 111 1.23 11.49 8.46
N LYS A 112 -0.07 11.55 8.17
CA LYS A 112 -1.14 11.46 9.17
C LYS A 112 -1.13 10.12 9.91
N ALA A 113 -0.90 9.02 9.19
CA ALA A 113 -0.85 7.67 9.74
C ALA A 113 0.24 7.49 10.81
N THR A 114 1.35 8.24 10.71
CA THR A 114 2.41 8.22 11.74
C THR A 114 1.93 8.69 13.11
N GLN A 115 0.81 9.40 13.20
CA GLN A 115 0.26 9.97 14.44
C GLN A 115 -1.11 9.38 14.80
N GLU A 116 -1.98 9.23 13.80
CA GLU A 116 -3.39 8.88 13.97
C GLU A 116 -3.74 7.48 13.43
N GLY A 117 -2.79 6.78 12.81
CA GLY A 117 -3.03 5.45 12.26
C GLY A 117 -3.31 4.43 13.37
N ILE A 118 -4.11 3.41 13.04
CA ILE A 118 -4.38 2.31 13.97
C ILE A 118 -3.06 1.58 14.26
N PRO A 119 -2.63 1.45 15.53
CA PRO A 119 -1.40 0.76 15.88
C PRO A 119 -1.41 -0.69 15.38
N THR A 120 -0.47 -1.03 14.52
CA THR A 120 -0.39 -2.34 13.87
C THR A 120 1.01 -2.92 14.06
N CYS A 121 1.06 -4.20 14.40
CA CYS A 121 2.32 -4.91 14.62
C CYS A 121 2.54 -5.89 13.46
N ILE A 122 3.59 -5.66 12.68
CA ILE A 122 4.10 -6.63 11.72
C ILE A 122 5.50 -7.08 12.16
N PRO A 123 5.97 -8.27 11.74
CA PRO A 123 7.31 -8.74 12.10
C PRO A 123 8.40 -7.74 11.74
N ALA A 124 9.50 -7.76 12.50
CA ALA A 124 10.71 -7.03 12.13
C ALA A 124 11.24 -7.50 10.75
N PRO A 125 11.99 -6.66 10.03
CA PRO A 125 12.57 -6.99 8.72
C PRO A 125 13.39 -8.29 8.70
#